data_AF-A0A2E8LH72-F1
#
_entry.id   AF-A0A2E8LH72-F1
#
_cell.length_a   1.000
_cell.length_b   1.000
_cell.length_c   1.000
_cell.angle_alpha   90.00
_cell.angle_beta   90.00
_cell.angle_gamma   90.00
#
_symmetry.space_group_name_H-M   'P 1'
#
loop_
_entity.id
_entity.type
_entity.pdbx_description
1 polymer ?
#
loop_
_entity_poly.entity_id
_entity_poly.type
_entity_poly.pdbx_seq_one_letter_code
_entity_poly.pdbx_strand_id
1 'polypeptide(L)' 'MTEELSRTSALASRHTALGSGLEDWNGMGTAWEYSTDACDEHDAIREAAGLFDMSPLKKVRVR' A
#
# COMPACT_ATOMS: atom_id res chain seq x y z
N MET A 1 17.88 -10.93 -1.25
CA MET A 1 16.73 -10.05 -1.60
C MET A 1 15.48 -10.71 -1.02
N THR A 2 14.45 -9.95 -0.65
CA THR A 2 13.18 -10.57 -0.18
C THR A 2 12.54 -11.30 -1.36
N GLU A 3 12.03 -12.51 -1.15
CA GLU A 3 11.29 -13.23 -2.19
C GLU A 3 10.00 -12.47 -2.54
N GLU A 4 9.68 -12.42 -3.83
CA GLU A 4 8.50 -11.72 -4.37
C GLU A 4 7.22 -12.21 -3.71
N LEU A 5 6.39 -11.28 -3.22
CA LEU A 5 5.12 -11.53 -2.55
C LEU A 5 5.15 -12.55 -1.39
N SER A 6 6.32 -12.78 -0.78
CA SER A 6 6.48 -13.70 0.36
C SER A 6 5.87 -13.20 1.68
N ARG A 7 5.49 -11.92 1.74
CA ARG A 7 4.91 -11.26 2.91
C ARG A 7 3.51 -10.74 2.57
N THR A 8 2.64 -10.70 3.58
CA THR A 8 1.26 -10.20 3.43
C THR A 8 1.01 -9.05 4.40
N SER A 9 0.44 -7.94 3.90
CA SER A 9 -0.03 -6.83 4.75
C SER A 9 -1.23 -7.26 5.59
N ALA A 10 -1.33 -6.78 6.82
CA ALA A 10 -2.53 -6.95 7.65
C ALA A 10 -3.77 -6.28 7.01
N LEU A 11 -3.57 -5.32 6.11
CA LEU A 11 -4.64 -4.61 5.40
C LEU A 11 -4.91 -5.16 3.98
N ALA A 12 -4.28 -6.27 3.58
CA ALA A 12 -4.38 -6.80 2.22
C ALA A 12 -5.83 -7.00 1.75
N SER A 13 -6.70 -7.59 2.59
CA SER A 13 -8.12 -7.79 2.26
C SER A 13 -8.88 -6.47 2.06
N ARG A 14 -8.54 -5.43 2.83
CA ARG A 14 -9.13 -4.10 2.70
C ARG A 14 -8.74 -3.45 1.39
N HIS A 15 -7.47 -3.58 1.00
CA HIS A 15 -6.94 -3.07 -0.27
C HIS A 15 -7.60 -3.73 -1.47
N THR A 16 -7.71 -5.07 -1.48
CA THR A 16 -8.42 -5.79 -2.54
C THR A 16 -9.90 -5.39 -2.60
N ALA A 17 -10.56 -5.18 -1.46
CA ALA A 17 -11.94 -4.71 -1.42
C ALA A 17 -12.12 -3.27 -1.93
N LEU A 18 -11.05 -2.46 -1.96
CA LEU A 18 -11.02 -1.14 -2.60
C LEU A 18 -10.64 -1.20 -4.09
N GLY A 19 -10.34 -2.39 -4.63
CA GLY A 19 -10.02 -2.58 -6.04
C GLY A 19 -8.53 -2.64 -6.37
N SER A 20 -7.64 -2.72 -5.37
CA SER A 20 -6.20 -2.83 -5.62
C SER A 20 -5.77 -4.23 -6.09
N GLY A 21 -4.81 -4.27 -7.02
CA GLY A 21 -4.16 -5.49 -7.53
C GLY A 21 -3.06 -6.07 -6.62
N LEU A 22 -2.59 -5.30 -5.63
CA LEU A 22 -1.53 -5.66 -4.69
C LEU A 22 -0.20 -6.06 -5.36
N GLU A 23 0.48 -5.05 -5.89
CA GLU A 23 1.76 -5.18 -6.59
C GLU A 23 2.91 -5.45 -5.61
N ASP A 24 3.95 -6.17 -6.05
CA ASP A 24 5.09 -6.45 -5.17
C ASP A 24 5.88 -5.18 -4.85
N TRP A 25 6.04 -4.91 -3.55
CA TRP A 25 7.02 -3.97 -3.05
C TRP A 25 7.70 -4.52 -1.79
N ASN A 26 9.02 -4.70 -1.88
CA ASN A 26 9.83 -5.27 -0.79
C ASN A 26 9.35 -6.68 -0.36
N GLY A 27 8.89 -7.49 -1.31
CA GLY A 27 8.35 -8.83 -1.06
C GLY A 27 6.97 -8.83 -0.39
N MET A 28 6.23 -7.72 -0.43
CA MET A 28 4.88 -7.59 0.15
C MET A 28 3.93 -6.98 -0.88
N GLY A 29 2.77 -7.59 -1.07
CA GLY A 29 1.69 -7.01 -1.88
C GLY A 29 1.23 -5.68 -1.30
N THR A 30 1.34 -4.62 -2.10
CA THR A 30 1.13 -3.22 -1.70
C THR A 30 0.18 -2.55 -2.68
N ALA A 31 -0.75 -1.74 -2.21
CA ALA A 31 -1.68 -1.05 -3.10
C ALA A 31 -1.01 0.14 -3.81
N TRP A 32 -0.91 0.08 -5.14
CA TRP A 32 -0.46 1.22 -5.96
C TRP A 32 -1.60 2.13 -6.35
N GLU A 33 -2.75 1.54 -6.68
CA GLU A 33 -4.00 2.22 -7.05
C GLU A 33 -5.20 1.44 -6.51
N TYR A 34 -6.36 2.10 -6.53
CA TYR A 34 -7.67 1.53 -6.20
C TYR A 34 -8.62 1.69 -7.40
N SER A 35 -9.90 1.35 -7.23
CA SER A 35 -10.89 1.48 -8.33
C SER A 35 -11.22 2.93 -8.73
N THR A 36 -10.77 3.91 -7.95
CA THR A 36 -10.96 5.35 -8.16
C THR A 36 -9.86 5.92 -9.07
N ASP A 37 -10.12 7.09 -9.67
CA ASP A 37 -9.12 7.76 -10.51
C ASP A 37 -7.93 8.25 -9.66
N ALA A 38 -6.71 7.95 -10.10
CA ALA A 38 -5.51 8.26 -9.35
C ALA A 38 -5.24 9.77 -9.23
N CYS A 39 -5.67 10.58 -10.20
CA CYS A 39 -5.57 12.04 -10.10
C CYS A 39 -6.53 12.59 -9.05
N ASP A 40 -7.76 12.06 -9.00
CA ASP A 40 -8.74 12.45 -7.98
C ASP A 40 -8.24 12.10 -6.57
N GLU A 41 -7.63 10.92 -6.38
CA GLU A 41 -7.01 10.55 -5.10
C GLU A 41 -5.84 11.48 -4.74
N HIS A 42 -4.97 11.78 -5.70
CA HIS A 42 -3.86 12.71 -5.51
C HIS A 42 -4.34 14.09 -5.05
N ASP A 43 -5.38 14.63 -5.68
CA ASP A 43 -5.93 15.94 -5.36
C ASP A 43 -6.64 15.91 -4.00
N ALA A 44 -7.42 14.87 -3.70
CA ALA A 44 -8.08 14.69 -2.41
C ALA A 44 -7.10 14.69 -1.22
N ILE A 45 -5.90 14.11 -1.39
CA ILE A 45 -4.86 14.09 -0.36
C ILE A 45 -4.30 15.50 -0.09
N ARG A 46 -4.26 16.36 -1.10
CA ARG A 46 -3.76 17.75 -0.98
C ARG A 46 -4.82 18.70 -0.43
N GLU A 47 -6.08 18.46 -0.75
CA GLU A 47 -7.20 19.33 -0.38
C GLU A 47 -7.81 18.94 0.98
N ALA A 48 -7.65 17.68 1.40
CA ALA A 48 -8.17 17.16 2.65
C ALA A 48 -7.17 16.24 3.37
N ALA A 49 -7.31 14.92 3.22
CA ALA A 49 -6.51 13.95 3.93
C ALA A 49 -6.39 12.62 3.16
N GLY A 50 -5.25 11.97 3.32
CA GLY A 50 -4.95 10.65 2.77
C GLY A 50 -4.51 9.66 3.84
N LEU A 51 -4.79 8.38 3.61
CA LEU A 51 -4.24 7.27 4.40
C LEU A 51 -3.41 6.36 3.49
N PHE A 52 -2.13 6.17 3.84
CA PHE A 52 -1.21 5.31 3.10
C PHE A 52 -0.78 4.11 3.95
N ASP A 53 -0.86 2.91 3.38
CA ASP A 53 -0.29 1.72 4.01
C ASP A 53 1.20 1.59 3.71
N MET A 54 2.03 2.09 4.62
CA MET A 54 3.49 2.00 4.54
C MET A 54 4.07 0.80 5.30
N SER A 55 3.26 -0.20 5.64
CA SER A 55 3.69 -1.43 6.31
C SER A 55 4.82 -2.21 5.61
N PRO A 56 5.01 -2.13 4.27
CA PRO A 56 6.14 -2.79 3.63
C PRO A 56 7.51 -2.23 4.06
N LEU A 57 7.59 -1.00 4.57
CA LEU A 57 8.82 -0.41 5.12
C LEU A 57 9.26 -1.15 6.40
N LYS A 58 10.54 -1.51 6.46
CA LYS A 58 11.12 -2.14 7.66
C LYS A 58 11.36 -1.08 8.74
N LYS A 59 10.73 -1.28 9.89
CA LYS A 59 11.00 -0.48 11.10
C LYS A 59 12.13 -1.14 11.89
N VAL A 60 13.21 -0.40 12.14
CA VAL A 60 14.38 -0.88 12.89
C VAL A 60 14.55 -0.03 14.15
N ARG A 61 14.72 -0.68 15.30
CA ARG A 61 15.04 -0.03 16.57
C ARG A 61 16.53 -0.22 16.84
N VAL A 62 17.28 0.87 16.91
CA VAL A 62 18.70 0.88 17.31
C VAL A 62 18.78 1.23 18.81
N ARG A 63 19.79 0.68 19.50
CA ARG A 63 20.13 1.01 20.88
C ARG A 63 21.60 1.39 20.99
#